data_AF-A0A1M7J328-F1
#
_entry.id   AF-A0A1M7J328-F1
#
_cell.length_a   1.000
_cell.length_b   1.000
_cell.length_c   1.000
_cell.angle_alpha   90.00
_cell.angle_beta   90.00
_cell.angle_gamma   90.00
#
_symmetry.space_group_name_H-M   'P 1'
#
loop_
_entity.id
_entity.type
_entity.pdbx_description
1 polymer ?
#
loop_
_entity_poly.entity_id
_entity_poly.type
_entity_poly.pdbx_seq_one_letter_code
_entity_poly.pdbx_strand_id
1 'polypeptide(L)'
;MNRLAKSRQASCKYLLFESKCSIFVNMSTVVTNIRLDRELKKEATELFNDLGLTLSQAFTVFLKQSLLHHGLPFAVTRPPSKELLAAIDEGEKLAHDPNAKTYSTPQELWDELGI
;
A
#
# COMPACT_ATOMS: atom_id res chain seq x y z
N MET A 1 -10.22 -49.64 44.18
CA MET A 1 -11.29 -50.60 43.85
C MET A 1 -12.64 -49.98 44.19
N ASN A 2 -13.39 -49.52 43.19
CA ASN A 2 -14.82 -49.81 43.04
C ASN A 2 -15.40 -49.01 41.87
N ARG A 3 -15.72 -49.75 40.81
CA ARG A 3 -16.57 -49.36 39.70
C ARG A 3 -18.01 -49.31 40.20
N LEU A 4 -18.78 -48.31 39.80
CA LEU A 4 -20.16 -48.51 39.39
C LEU A 4 -20.49 -47.55 38.22
N ALA A 5 -20.93 -48.18 37.14
CA ALA A 5 -21.27 -47.60 35.85
C ALA A 5 -22.78 -47.76 35.62
N LYS A 6 -23.42 -46.72 35.07
CA LYS A 6 -24.68 -46.67 34.29
C LYS A 6 -25.19 -45.23 34.37
N SER A 7 -25.64 -44.53 33.34
CA SER A 7 -26.32 -44.90 32.09
C SER A 7 -26.12 -43.76 31.08
N ARG A 8 -25.65 -44.04 29.86
CA ARG A 8 -26.47 -44.16 28.63
C ARG A 8 -27.48 -43.03 28.42
N GLN A 9 -27.05 -41.96 27.75
CA GLN A 9 -27.87 -41.35 26.71
C GLN A 9 -27.14 -41.57 25.40
N ALA A 10 -27.69 -42.49 24.61
CA ALA A 10 -27.21 -42.82 23.29
C ALA A 10 -27.64 -41.74 22.28
N SER A 11 -26.91 -41.72 21.18
CA SER A 11 -27.34 -41.24 19.87
C SER A 11 -27.17 -39.74 19.60
N CYS A 12 -25.99 -39.37 19.12
CA CYS A 12 -25.92 -38.74 17.80
C CYS A 12 -24.56 -39.04 17.19
N LYS A 13 -24.55 -40.04 16.31
CA LYS A 13 -23.37 -40.55 15.62
C LYS A 13 -23.59 -40.36 14.12
N TYR A 14 -23.46 -39.13 13.64
CA TYR A 14 -23.25 -38.80 12.23
C TYR A 14 -22.40 -37.52 12.19
N LEU A 15 -21.07 -37.67 12.06
CA LEU A 15 -20.32 -37.55 10.80
C LEU A 15 -20.32 -36.12 10.23
N LEU A 16 -19.20 -35.43 10.49
CA LEU A 16 -18.40 -34.62 9.57
C LEU A 16 -19.13 -33.93 8.40
N PHE A 17 -19.23 -32.60 8.47
CA PHE A 17 -18.99 -31.74 7.31
C PHE A 17 -18.45 -30.39 7.78
N GLU A 18 -17.16 -30.16 7.52
CA GLU A 18 -16.51 -28.86 7.67
C GLU A 18 -17.21 -27.82 6.80
N SER A 19 -17.49 -26.63 7.36
CA SER A 19 -17.48 -25.35 6.63
C SER A 19 -17.91 -24.22 7.56
N LYS A 20 -17.12 -23.97 8.59
CA LYS A 20 -16.87 -22.58 9.01
C LYS A 20 -15.37 -22.43 8.99
N CYS A 21 -14.87 -22.05 7.81
CA CYS A 21 -13.59 -21.38 7.68
C CYS A 21 -13.72 -20.09 8.52
N SER A 22 -13.53 -20.25 9.83
CA SER A 22 -13.15 -19.16 10.70
C SER A 22 -11.74 -18.85 10.26
N ILE A 23 -11.62 -17.91 9.32
CA ILE A 23 -10.34 -17.27 9.03
C ILE A 23 -9.98 -16.53 10.31
N PHE A 24 -9.39 -17.27 11.25
CA PHE A 24 -8.71 -16.71 12.40
C PHE A 24 -7.43 -16.11 11.81
N VAL A 25 -7.54 -14.91 11.20
CA VAL A 25 -6.38 -14.15 10.78
C VAL A 25 -5.66 -13.82 12.08
N ASN A 26 -4.60 -14.58 12.38
CA ASN A 26 -3.73 -14.28 13.50
C ASN A 26 -3.00 -12.97 13.15
N MET A 27 -3.52 -11.84 13.62
CA MET A 27 -2.90 -10.54 13.42
C MET A 27 -1.66 -10.47 14.32
N SER A 28 -0.52 -10.91 13.80
CA SER A 28 0.76 -10.76 14.49
C SER A 28 1.10 -9.27 14.60
N THR A 29 0.98 -8.71 15.80
CA THR A 29 1.30 -7.31 16.07
C THR A 29 2.73 -7.16 16.56
N VAL A 30 3.48 -6.24 15.96
CA VAL A 30 4.80 -5.81 16.44
C VAL A 30 4.68 -4.41 17.02
N VAL A 31 5.31 -4.16 18.16
CA VAL A 31 5.34 -2.82 18.77
C VAL A 31 6.32 -1.95 17.99
N THR A 32 5.84 -0.84 17.43
CA THR A 32 6.66 0.15 16.72
C THR A 32 6.67 1.46 17.50
N ASN A 33 7.86 1.97 17.83
CA ASN A 33 8.04 3.27 18.47
C ASN A 33 8.45 4.32 17.43
N ILE A 34 7.72 5.42 17.36
CA ILE A 34 7.96 6.52 16.41
C ILE A 34 8.10 7.81 17.21
N ARG A 35 9.16 8.58 16.92
CA ARG A 35 9.35 9.92 17.47
C ARG A 35 8.60 10.93 16.60
N LEU A 36 7.68 11.67 17.21
CA LEU A 36 6.88 12.71 16.58
C LEU A 36 7.01 14.00 17.39
N ASP A 37 6.90 15.14 16.71
CA ASP A 37 6.76 16.41 17.39
C ASP A 37 5.47 16.47 18.23
N ARG A 38 5.50 17.24 19.32
CA ARG A 38 4.39 17.32 20.26
C ARG A 38 3.17 17.98 19.64
N GLU A 39 3.36 19.07 18.91
CA GLU A 39 2.26 19.83 18.30
C GLU A 39 1.67 19.04 17.13
N LEU A 40 2.54 18.47 16.28
CA LEU A 40 2.10 17.61 15.17
C LEU A 40 1.25 16.44 15.65
N LYS A 41 1.64 15.78 16.75
CA LYS A 41 0.86 14.67 17.32
C LYS A 41 -0.51 15.13 17.80
N LYS A 42 -0.60 16.32 18.41
CA LYS A 42 -1.85 16.87 18.92
C LYS A 42 -2.81 17.18 17.76
N GLU A 43 -2.35 17.93 16.76
CA GLU A 43 -3.12 18.28 15.56
C GLU A 43 -3.61 17.04 14.81
N ALA A 44 -2.72 16.06 14.59
CA ALA A 44 -3.08 14.81 13.93
C ALA A 44 -4.12 14.01 14.73
N THR A 45 -4.01 14.00 16.06
CA THR A 45 -4.97 13.28 16.92
C THR A 45 -6.35 13.93 16.86
N GLU A 46 -6.44 15.25 16.90
CA GLU A 46 -7.71 15.99 16.76
C GLU A 46 -8.36 15.68 15.41
N LEU A 47 -7.60 15.81 14.31
CA LEU A 47 -8.09 15.50 12.96
C LEU A 47 -8.61 14.06 12.81
N PHE A 48 -7.87 13.06 13.28
CA PHE A 48 -8.28 11.66 13.13
C PHE A 48 -9.44 11.30 14.04
N ASN A 49 -9.55 11.90 15.23
CA ASN A 49 -10.69 11.71 16.11
C ASN A 49 -11.99 12.23 15.47
N ASP A 50 -11.93 13.37 14.78
CA ASP A 50 -13.07 13.90 14.03
C ASP A 50 -13.53 12.94 12.92
N LEU A 51 -12.59 12.17 12.35
CA LEU A 51 -12.84 11.12 11.35
C LEU A 51 -13.24 9.76 11.97
N GLY A 52 -13.29 9.66 13.31
CA GLY A 52 -13.61 8.41 14.02
C GLY A 52 -12.48 7.37 14.02
N LEU A 53 -11.23 7.81 13.85
CA LEU A 53 -10.05 6.96 13.80
C LEU A 53 -9.06 7.30 14.91
N THR A 54 -8.42 6.28 15.47
CA THR A 54 -7.23 6.51 16.31
C THR A 54 -6.00 6.76 15.44
N LEU A 55 -5.02 7.49 15.97
CA LEU A 55 -3.76 7.77 15.27
C LEU A 55 -3.04 6.48 14.80
N SER A 56 -3.09 5.41 15.60
CA SER A 56 -2.52 4.10 15.25
C SER A 56 -3.28 3.41 14.10
N GLN A 57 -4.60 3.53 14.06
CA GLN A 57 -5.40 3.01 12.95
C GLN A 57 -5.12 3.78 11.66
N ALA A 58 -5.06 5.12 11.73
CA ALA A 58 -4.72 5.96 10.59
C ALA A 58 -3.35 5.58 10.01
N PHE A 59 -2.35 5.36 10.87
CA PHE A 59 -1.02 4.91 10.44
C PHE A 59 -1.05 3.52 9.78
N THR A 60 -1.87 2.60 10.30
CA THR A 60 -2.06 1.27 9.69
C THR A 60 -2.69 1.38 8.31
N VAL A 61 -3.69 2.25 8.13
CA VAL A 61 -4.31 2.49 6.82
C VAL A 61 -3.29 3.11 5.86
N PHE A 62 -2.51 4.09 6.32
CA PHE A 62 -1.43 4.69 5.52
C PHE A 62 -0.47 3.63 4.97
N LEU A 63 0.04 2.73 5.83
CA LEU A 63 0.96 1.68 5.38
C LEU A 63 0.31 0.72 4.38
N LYS A 64 -0.96 0.34 4.61
CA LYS A 64 -1.70 -0.52 3.67
C LYS A 64 -1.87 0.15 2.31
N GLN A 65 -2.21 1.43 2.28
CA GLN A 65 -2.35 2.17 1.03
C GLN A 65 -1.02 2.29 0.29
N SER A 66 0.07 2.56 1.00
CA SER A 66 1.41 2.60 0.40
C SER A 66 1.81 1.27 -0.24
N LEU A 67 1.48 0.15 0.41
CA LEU A 67 1.73 -1.18 -0.13
C LEU A 67 0.87 -1.50 -1.36
N LEU A 68 -0.41 -1.09 -1.35
CA LEU A 68 -1.33 -1.31 -2.47
C LEU A 68 -0.90 -0.55 -3.73
N HIS A 69 -0.45 0.70 -3.57
CA HIS A 69 -0.05 1.56 -4.69
C HIS A 69 1.43 1.44 -5.06
N HIS A 70 2.20 0.60 -4.36
CA HIS A 70 3.66 0.50 -4.51
C HIS A 70 4.35 1.87 -4.49
N GLY A 71 3.87 2.77 -3.64
CA GLY A 71 4.25 4.18 -3.66
C GLY A 71 3.69 4.94 -2.46
N LEU A 72 3.72 6.27 -2.52
CA LEU A 72 3.09 7.09 -1.50
C LEU A 72 1.59 7.25 -1.79
N PRO A 73 0.73 7.19 -0.77
CA PRO A 73 -0.72 7.27 -0.94
C PRO A 73 -1.21 8.71 -1.18
N PHE A 74 -0.28 9.62 -1.42
CA PHE A 74 -0.52 10.99 -1.84
C PHE A 74 0.47 11.33 -2.95
N ALA A 75 0.04 12.19 -3.88
CA ALA A 75 0.91 12.68 -4.93
C ALA A 75 2.02 13.55 -4.33
N VAL A 76 3.25 13.04 -4.31
CA VAL A 76 4.42 13.85 -3.94
C VAL A 76 4.78 14.72 -5.11
N THR A 77 4.20 15.91 -5.15
CA THR A 77 4.57 16.92 -6.12
C THR A 77 5.64 17.81 -5.51
N ARG A 78 6.80 17.86 -6.15
CA ARG A 78 7.70 19.01 -6.05
C ARG A 78 7.36 19.91 -7.24
N PRO A 79 7.32 21.24 -7.10
CA PRO A 79 7.26 22.10 -8.27
C PRO A 79 8.42 21.71 -9.21
N PRO A 80 8.14 21.41 -10.49
CA PRO A 80 9.16 20.93 -11.41
C PRO A 80 10.32 21.93 -11.48
N SER A 81 11.54 21.42 -11.59
CA SER A 81 12.71 22.30 -11.76
C SER A 81 12.56 23.07 -13.07
N LYS A 82 13.14 24.28 -13.12
CA LYS A 82 13.14 25.09 -14.34
C LYS A 82 13.74 24.34 -15.53
N GLU A 83 14.76 23.52 -15.27
CA GLU A 83 15.42 22.66 -16.26
C GLU A 83 14.47 21.59 -16.80
N LEU A 84 13.72 20.91 -15.93
CA LEU A 84 12.73 19.91 -16.36
C LEU A 84 11.63 20.54 -17.21
N LEU A 85 11.14 21.72 -16.81
CA LEU A 85 10.14 22.45 -17.59
C LEU A 85 10.67 22.85 -18.97
N ALA A 86 11.91 23.31 -19.06
CA ALA A 86 12.54 23.67 -20.34
C ALA A 86 12.73 22.45 -21.25
N ALA A 87 13.14 21.30 -20.69
CA ALA A 87 13.30 20.06 -21.45
C ALA A 87 11.95 19.53 -21.98
N ILE A 88 10.87 19.69 -21.21
CA ILE A 88 9.51 19.34 -21.65
C ILE A 88 9.08 20.23 -22.83
N ASP A 89 9.26 21.55 -22.71
CA ASP A 89 8.93 22.52 -23.79
C ASP A 89 9.77 22.29 -25.06
N GLU A 90 11.06 21.97 -24.92
CA GLU A 90 11.91 21.57 -26.03
C GLU A 90 11.40 20.28 -26.69
N GLY A 91 11.06 19.26 -25.90
CA GLY A 91 10.50 18.00 -26.39
C GLY A 91 9.18 18.18 -27.13
N GLU A 92 8.28 19.03 -26.64
CA GLU A 92 7.00 19.34 -27.29
C GLU A 92 7.19 20.04 -28.64
N LYS A 93 8.17 20.96 -28.72
CA LYS A 93 8.53 21.65 -29.98
C LYS A 93 9.10 20.68 -31.00
N LEU A 94 9.99 19.79 -30.59
CA LEU A 94 10.56 18.75 -31.46
C LEU A 94 9.48 17.77 -31.95
N ALA A 95 8.52 17.40 -31.09
CA ALA A 95 7.44 16.49 -31.48
C ALA A 95 6.50 17.08 -32.56
N HIS A 96 6.33 18.40 -32.60
CA HIS A 96 5.48 19.08 -33.58
C HIS A 96 6.23 19.60 -34.81
N ASP A 97 7.57 19.53 -34.81
CA ASP A 97 8.38 19.95 -35.95
C ASP A 97 8.43 18.82 -37.00
N PRO A 98 7.90 19.03 -38.23
CA PRO A 98 7.96 18.04 -39.30
C PRO A 98 9.39 17.75 -39.80
N ASN A 99 10.37 18.57 -39.41
CA ASN A 99 11.78 18.41 -39.74
C ASN A 99 12.63 17.88 -38.58
N ALA A 100 12.00 17.46 -37.47
CA ALA A 100 12.72 16.86 -36.36
C ALA A 100 13.36 15.53 -36.77
N LYS A 101 14.53 15.23 -36.19
CA LYS A 101 15.29 14.02 -36.50
C LYS A 101 14.56 12.79 -35.94
N THR A 102 14.11 11.92 -36.83
CA THR A 102 13.43 10.66 -36.50
C THR A 102 14.28 9.47 -36.89
N TYR A 103 14.32 8.45 -36.03
CA TYR A 103 15.02 7.20 -36.29
C TYR A 103 14.01 6.11 -36.67
N SER A 104 14.36 5.30 -37.67
CA SER A 104 13.47 4.23 -38.14
C SER A 104 13.69 2.92 -37.38
N THR A 105 14.86 2.76 -36.76
CA THR A 105 15.24 1.56 -36.00
C THR A 105 15.81 1.93 -34.64
N PRO A 106 15.57 1.13 -33.58
CA PRO A 106 16.17 1.38 -32.27
C PRO A 106 17.71 1.36 -32.28
N GLN A 107 18.32 0.61 -33.21
CA GLN A 107 19.78 0.47 -33.31
C GLN A 107 20.47 1.79 -33.69
N GLU A 108 19.91 2.51 -34.66
CA GLU A 108 20.40 3.82 -35.11
C GLU A 108 20.39 4.87 -33.99
N LEU A 109 19.37 4.83 -33.14
CA LEU A 109 19.27 5.70 -31.96
C LEU A 109 20.34 5.37 -30.91
N TRP A 110 20.58 4.10 -30.64
CA TRP A 110 21.58 3.66 -29.65
C TRP A 110 23.01 3.97 -30.10
N ASP A 111 23.31 3.75 -31.38
CA ASP A 111 24.61 4.08 -31.97
C ASP A 111 24.93 5.58 -31.85
N GLU A 112 23.91 6.45 -31.92
CA GLU A 112 24.05 7.89 -31.73
C GLU A 112 24.16 8.32 -30.26
N LEU A 113 23.41 7.67 -29.36
CA LEU A 113 23.49 7.94 -27.91
C LEU A 113 24.74 7.34 -27.25
N GLY A 114 25.46 6.45 -27.94
CA GLY A 114 26.66 5.80 -27.44
C GLY A 114 26.39 4.86 -26.25
N ILE A 115 25.18 4.28 -26.21
CA ILE A 115 24.73 3.33 -25.18
C ILE A 115 24.46 1.94 -25.75
#